data_AF-A0A1Z5L034-F1
#
_entry.id   AF-A0A1Z5L034-F1
#
_cell.length_a   1.000
_cell.length_b   1.000
_cell.length_c   1.000
_cell.angle_alpha   90.00
_cell.angle_beta   90.00
_cell.angle_gamma   90.00
#
_symmetry.space_group_name_H-M   'P 1'
#
loop_
_entity.id
_entity.type
_entity.pdbx_description
1 polymer ?
#
loop_
_entity_poly.entity_id
_entity_poly.type
_entity_poly.pdbx_seq_one_letter_code
_entity_poly.pdbx_strand_id
1 'polypeptide(L)'
;MLQSKALQQLLCTSTRGEGRNNPLVGLACMIRPTAAIMWLPLLLLHLVRGVHSKGFLVRRLIFTGAACLTFQLLVDRWFYGYFLVTPLNFLKMNLFMDIGAHYGANPWHWYFTVGLPAVLGLQMVPFFLGIRANRCRLLVGVIIWHMLTLSLVSHKEFRFLLPILPLAMCVCGAGMARLPKLYAMILAAVLTIGFFPPALYFGSVHQRGQVDVIFLL
;
A
#
# COMPACT_ATOMS: atom_id res chain seq x y z
N MET A 1 -22.31 17.67 -7.54
CA MET A 1 -21.31 18.24 -8.48
C MET A 1 -19.93 18.52 -7.88
N LEU A 2 -19.79 19.12 -6.69
CA LEU A 2 -18.48 19.46 -6.09
C LEU A 2 -17.59 18.24 -5.70
N GLN A 3 -18.18 17.11 -5.31
CA GLN A 3 -17.41 15.89 -5.02
C GLN A 3 -16.79 15.26 -6.27
N SER A 4 -17.46 15.35 -7.42
CA SER A 4 -16.94 14.85 -8.70
C SER A 4 -15.73 15.65 -9.15
N LYS A 5 -15.70 16.98 -8.96
CA LYS A 5 -14.58 17.83 -9.34
C LYS A 5 -13.34 17.66 -8.45
N ALA A 6 -13.50 17.50 -7.14
CA ALA A 6 -12.36 17.26 -6.24
C ALA A 6 -11.75 15.86 -6.40
N LEU A 7 -12.60 14.86 -6.64
CA LEU A 7 -12.16 13.50 -6.97
C LEU A 7 -11.53 13.44 -8.36
N GLN A 8 -12.10 14.16 -9.33
CA GLN A 8 -11.47 14.38 -10.63
C GLN A 8 -10.19 15.18 -10.52
N GLN A 9 -10.02 16.11 -9.59
CA GLN A 9 -8.74 16.82 -9.40
C GLN A 9 -7.68 15.94 -8.75
N LEU A 10 -8.01 15.12 -7.76
CA LEU A 10 -7.06 14.15 -7.17
C LEU A 10 -6.67 13.04 -8.17
N LEU A 11 -7.63 12.58 -8.97
CA LEU A 11 -7.34 11.71 -10.11
C LEU A 11 -6.63 12.50 -11.22
N CYS A 12 -6.97 13.76 -11.50
CA CYS A 12 -6.34 14.57 -12.55
C CYS A 12 -4.89 14.94 -12.20
N THR A 13 -4.56 15.17 -10.93
CA THR A 13 -3.18 15.39 -10.48
C THR A 13 -2.38 14.09 -10.42
N SER A 14 -3.02 12.95 -10.11
CA SER A 14 -2.42 11.63 -10.28
C SER A 14 -2.18 11.31 -11.77
N THR A 15 -3.16 11.60 -12.64
CA THR A 15 -3.17 11.31 -14.08
C THR A 15 -2.32 12.27 -14.94
N ARG A 16 -2.13 13.54 -14.54
CA ARG A 16 -1.17 14.44 -15.20
C ARG A 16 0.27 13.92 -15.09
N GLY A 17 0.52 13.07 -14.09
CA GLY A 17 1.74 12.27 -13.94
C GLY A 17 1.63 10.83 -14.48
N GLU A 18 0.44 10.27 -14.75
CA GLU A 18 0.28 8.86 -15.18
C GLU A 18 0.96 8.56 -16.51
N GLY A 19 1.12 9.55 -17.40
CA GLY A 19 1.99 9.46 -18.58
C GLY A 19 3.41 8.94 -18.24
N ARG A 20 3.93 9.40 -17.10
CA ARG A 20 5.28 9.16 -16.58
C ARG A 20 5.32 8.07 -15.49
N ASN A 21 4.22 7.83 -14.78
CA ASN A 21 4.19 7.01 -13.57
C ASN A 21 3.73 5.56 -13.79
N ASN A 22 3.11 5.22 -14.92
CA ASN A 22 2.74 3.83 -15.25
C ASN A 22 3.89 2.80 -15.14
N PRO A 23 5.13 3.07 -15.61
CA PRO A 23 6.23 2.13 -15.43
C PRO A 23 6.60 1.94 -13.95
N LEU A 24 6.46 2.97 -13.11
CA LEU A 24 6.72 2.88 -11.67
C LEU A 24 5.69 1.96 -10.98
N VAL A 25 4.43 2.03 -11.39
CA VAL A 25 3.37 1.13 -10.90
C VAL A 25 3.65 -0.31 -11.33
N GLY A 26 4.08 -0.52 -12.58
CA GLY A 26 4.49 -1.83 -13.08
C GLY A 26 5.66 -2.42 -12.30
N LEU A 27 6.72 -1.63 -12.09
CA LEU A 27 7.88 -2.03 -11.28
C LEU A 27 7.49 -2.34 -9.83
N ALA A 28 6.63 -1.51 -9.21
CA ALA A 28 6.15 -1.76 -7.85
C ALA A 28 5.36 -3.07 -7.72
N CYS A 29 4.54 -3.41 -8.72
CA CYS A 29 3.81 -4.68 -8.76
C CYS A 29 4.73 -5.89 -8.99
N MET A 30 5.84 -5.74 -9.73
CA MET A 30 6.81 -6.81 -9.92
C MET A 30 7.65 -7.06 -8.66
N ILE A 31 8.11 -5.99 -8.00
CA ILE A 31 8.86 -6.08 -6.74
C ILE A 31 7.98 -6.62 -5.61
N ARG A 32 6.70 -6.21 -5.56
CA ARG A 32 5.71 -6.71 -4.61
C ARG A 32 4.41 -7.04 -5.34
N PRO A 33 4.15 -8.33 -5.65
CA PRO A 33 2.89 -8.77 -6.28
C PRO A 33 1.64 -8.31 -5.51
N THR A 34 1.73 -8.19 -4.19
CA THR A 34 0.64 -7.71 -3.33
C THR A 34 0.31 -6.23 -3.52
N ALA A 35 1.22 -5.41 -4.08
CA ALA A 35 0.92 -4.02 -4.42
C ALA A 35 -0.11 -3.90 -5.55
N ALA A 36 -0.21 -4.91 -6.42
CA ALA A 36 -1.20 -4.95 -7.49
C ALA A 36 -2.65 -4.90 -6.96
N ILE A 37 -2.87 -5.48 -5.77
CA ILE A 37 -4.19 -5.50 -5.10
C ILE A 37 -4.70 -4.08 -4.86
N MET A 38 -3.83 -3.16 -4.44
CA MET A 38 -4.20 -1.77 -4.20
C MET A 38 -4.50 -1.02 -5.50
N TRP A 39 -3.71 -1.25 -6.56
CA TRP A 39 -3.86 -0.53 -7.82
C TRP A 39 -5.07 -1.00 -8.65
N LEU A 40 -5.52 -2.24 -8.46
CA LEU A 40 -6.67 -2.82 -9.17
C LEU A 40 -7.95 -1.96 -9.13
N PRO A 41 -8.49 -1.53 -7.97
CA PRO A 41 -9.72 -0.71 -7.94
C PRO A 41 -9.54 0.65 -8.61
N LEU A 42 -8.34 1.24 -8.54
CA LEU A 42 -8.04 2.51 -9.20
C LEU A 42 -8.05 2.35 -10.73
N LEU A 43 -7.44 1.27 -11.24
CA LEU A 43 -7.45 0.91 -12.66
C LEU A 43 -8.88 0.64 -13.17
N LEU A 44 -9.68 -0.13 -12.42
CA LEU A 44 -11.07 -0.43 -12.76
C LEU A 44 -11.93 0.85 -12.80
N LEU A 45 -11.78 1.74 -11.82
CA LEU A 45 -12.49 3.01 -11.82
C LEU A 45 -12.08 3.91 -12.98
N HIS A 46 -10.80 3.90 -13.36
CA HIS A 46 -10.31 4.65 -14.52
C HIS A 46 -10.89 4.10 -15.84
N LEU A 47 -11.00 2.77 -15.96
CA LEU A 47 -11.66 2.09 -17.09
C LEU A 47 -13.15 2.42 -17.20
N VAL A 48 -13.88 2.37 -16.07
CA VAL A 48 -15.33 2.61 -16.04
C VAL A 48 -15.68 4.06 -16.32
N ARG A 49 -14.87 5.02 -15.86
CA ARG A 49 -15.11 6.46 -16.05
C ARG A 49 -14.80 6.99 -17.45
N GLY A 50 -14.20 6.16 -18.31
CA GLY A 50 -14.04 6.48 -19.74
C GLY A 50 -13.22 7.74 -20.03
N VAL A 51 -12.25 8.08 -19.17
CA VAL A 51 -11.41 9.28 -19.32
C VAL A 51 -10.58 9.24 -20.62
N HIS A 52 -10.27 8.04 -21.11
CA HIS A 52 -9.59 7.79 -22.38
C HIS A 52 -10.28 6.67 -23.18
N SER A 53 -9.94 6.54 -24.46
CA SER A 53 -10.33 5.37 -25.26
C SER A 53 -9.88 4.08 -24.57
N LYS A 54 -10.82 3.18 -24.28
CA LYS A 54 -10.57 1.92 -23.55
C LYS A 54 -9.43 1.11 -24.19
N GLY A 55 -9.38 1.10 -25.52
CA GLY A 55 -8.33 0.40 -26.28
C GLY A 55 -6.93 1.00 -26.08
N PHE A 56 -6.81 2.32 -25.95
CA PHE A 56 -5.53 2.98 -25.69
C PHE A 56 -4.98 2.61 -24.30
N LEU A 57 -5.84 2.62 -23.29
CA LEU A 57 -5.44 2.28 -21.92
C LEU A 57 -5.03 0.81 -21.79
N VAL A 58 -5.83 -0.11 -22.36
CA VAL A 58 -5.53 -1.55 -22.33
C VAL A 58 -4.21 -1.84 -23.05
N ARG A 59 -4.02 -1.29 -24.25
CA ARG A 59 -2.77 -1.45 -25.00
C ARG A 59 -1.57 -0.94 -24.21
N ARG A 60 -1.72 0.20 -23.54
CA ARG A 60 -0.68 0.78 -22.69
C ARG A 60 -0.37 -0.09 -21.47
N LEU A 61 -1.38 -0.62 -20.80
CA LEU A 61 -1.21 -1.53 -19.66
C LEU A 61 -0.48 -2.82 -20.08
N ILE A 62 -0.88 -3.40 -21.22
CA ILE A 62 -0.22 -4.58 -21.79
C ILE A 62 1.24 -4.27 -22.11
N PHE A 63 1.51 -3.16 -22.78
CA PHE A 63 2.88 -2.78 -23.15
C PHE A 63 3.76 -2.55 -21.92
N THR A 64 3.29 -1.78 -20.93
CA THR A 64 4.03 -1.54 -19.68
C THR A 64 4.21 -2.83 -18.89
N GLY A 65 3.18 -3.68 -18.78
CA GLY A 65 3.25 -4.97 -18.11
C GLY A 65 4.26 -5.92 -18.77
N ALA A 66 4.25 -6.01 -20.10
CA ALA A 66 5.20 -6.82 -20.86
C ALA A 66 6.64 -6.32 -20.71
N ALA A 67 6.86 -5.00 -20.75
CA ALA A 67 8.18 -4.41 -20.54
C ALA A 67 8.71 -4.70 -19.12
N CYS A 68 7.88 -4.52 -18.09
CA CYS A 68 8.26 -4.82 -16.70
C CYS A 68 8.52 -6.32 -16.47
N LEU A 69 7.69 -7.20 -17.06
CA LEU A 69 7.86 -8.65 -16.94
C LEU A 69 9.12 -9.13 -17.65
N THR A 70 9.43 -8.58 -18.83
CA THR A 70 10.67 -8.89 -19.56
C THR A 70 11.89 -8.45 -18.76
N PHE A 71 11.85 -7.24 -18.20
CA PHE A 71 12.92 -6.76 -17.32
C PHE A 71 13.11 -7.66 -16.09
N GLN A 72 12.02 -8.06 -15.43
CA GLN A 72 12.08 -8.99 -14.29
C GLN A 72 12.67 -10.33 -14.69
N LEU A 73 12.27 -10.90 -15.83
CA LEU A 73 12.80 -12.18 -16.33
C LEU A 73 14.32 -12.11 -16.58
N LEU A 74 14.82 -10.99 -17.09
CA LEU A 74 16.26 -10.80 -17.32
C LEU A 74 17.02 -10.73 -15.99
N VAL A 75 16.48 -10.02 -15.00
CA VAL A 75 17.05 -9.95 -13.66
C VAL A 75 17.02 -11.32 -12.99
N ASP A 76 15.87 -12.01 -13.01
CA ASP A 76 15.73 -13.35 -12.44
C ASP A 76 16.71 -14.33 -13.10
N ARG A 77 16.88 -14.27 -14.43
CA ARG A 77 17.85 -15.09 -15.18
C ARG A 77 19.29 -14.81 -14.75
N TRP A 78 19.63 -13.54 -14.52
CA TRP A 78 20.97 -13.12 -14.09
C TRP A 78 21.31 -13.64 -12.69
N PHE A 79 20.37 -13.54 -11.74
CA PHE A 79 20.61 -13.97 -10.35
C PHE A 79 20.51 -15.49 -10.16
N TYR A 80 19.50 -16.14 -10.74
CA TYR A 80 19.23 -17.56 -10.48
C TYR A 80 19.91 -18.52 -11.47
N GLY A 81 20.40 -18.04 -12.61
CA GLY A 81 21.05 -18.90 -13.59
C GLY A 81 20.10 -19.78 -14.41
N TYR A 82 18.78 -19.59 -14.30
CA TYR A 82 17.75 -20.20 -15.16
C TYR A 82 16.55 -19.26 -15.30
N PHE A 83 15.64 -19.53 -16.26
CA PHE A 83 14.43 -18.73 -16.42
C PHE A 83 13.44 -19.02 -15.29
N LEU A 84 13.16 -18.01 -14.48
CA LEU A 84 12.22 -18.06 -13.39
C LEU A 84 11.31 -16.84 -13.46
N VAL A 85 10.01 -17.04 -13.20
CA VAL A 85 9.05 -15.94 -13.03
C VAL A 85 8.74 -15.82 -11.55
N THR A 86 9.48 -14.97 -10.85
CA THR A 86 9.34 -14.80 -9.39
C THR A 86 7.91 -14.48 -8.93
N PRO A 87 7.15 -13.58 -9.59
CA PRO A 87 5.77 -13.29 -9.21
C PRO A 87 4.82 -14.52 -9.30
N LEU A 88 5.03 -15.42 -10.26
CA LEU A 88 4.22 -16.64 -10.39
C LEU A 88 4.55 -17.66 -9.30
N ASN A 89 5.83 -17.81 -8.97
CA ASN A 89 6.24 -18.64 -7.84
C ASN A 89 5.71 -18.09 -6.51
N PHE A 90 5.70 -16.78 -6.32
CA PHE A 90 5.08 -16.16 -5.15
C PHE A 90 3.60 -16.54 -5.06
N LEU A 91 2.84 -16.45 -6.15
CA LEU A 91 1.43 -16.85 -6.19
C LEU A 91 1.27 -18.35 -5.88
N LYS A 92 2.08 -19.21 -6.50
CA LYS A 92 2.09 -20.66 -6.26
C LYS A 92 2.29 -20.98 -4.79
N MET A 93 3.31 -20.39 -4.17
CA MET A 93 3.67 -20.69 -2.79
C MET A 93 2.71 -20.09 -1.75
N ASN A 94 2.22 -18.87 -1.98
CA ASN A 94 1.40 -18.16 -1.00
C ASN A 94 -0.10 -18.42 -1.14
N LEU A 95 -0.60 -18.67 -2.35
CA LEU A 95 -2.04 -18.87 -2.57
C LEU A 95 -2.41 -20.34 -2.76
N PHE A 96 -1.62 -21.11 -3.51
CA PHE A 96 -1.97 -22.50 -3.83
C PHE A 96 -1.39 -23.51 -2.83
N MET A 97 -0.16 -23.30 -2.39
CA MET A 97 0.52 -24.21 -1.45
C MET A 97 0.30 -23.80 0.01
N ASP A 98 -0.27 -22.61 0.27
CA ASP A 98 -0.53 -21.99 1.58
C ASP A 98 0.56 -22.25 2.63
N ILE A 99 1.83 -22.17 2.23
CA ILE A 99 2.98 -22.49 3.10
C ILE A 99 2.98 -21.59 4.34
N GLY A 100 2.42 -20.38 4.20
CA GLY A 100 2.24 -19.43 5.30
C GLY A 100 1.35 -19.95 6.44
N ALA A 101 0.40 -20.86 6.18
CA ALA A 101 -0.43 -21.43 7.23
C ALA A 101 0.37 -22.20 8.30
N HIS A 102 1.52 -22.77 7.93
CA HIS A 102 2.42 -23.45 8.86
C HIS A 102 3.04 -22.51 9.91
N TYR A 103 3.10 -21.20 9.63
CA TYR A 103 3.63 -20.17 10.54
C TYR A 103 2.56 -19.51 11.40
N GLY A 104 1.31 -19.98 11.30
CA GLY A 104 0.17 -19.49 12.08
C GLY A 104 -0.95 -18.94 11.19
N ALA A 105 -2.16 -19.39 11.45
CA ALA A 105 -3.37 -18.91 10.79
C ALA A 105 -4.08 -17.89 11.69
N ASN A 106 -4.47 -16.76 11.11
CA ASN A 106 -5.21 -15.70 11.81
C ASN A 106 -6.65 -15.63 11.28
N PRO A 107 -7.63 -15.24 12.11
CA PRO A 107 -9.01 -15.04 11.66
C PRO A 107 -9.12 -14.04 10.50
N TRP A 108 -10.16 -14.16 9.67
CA TRP A 108 -10.38 -13.27 8.51
C TRP A 108 -10.40 -11.78 8.91
N HIS A 109 -10.97 -11.44 10.07
CA HIS A 109 -11.13 -10.07 10.54
C HIS A 109 -9.85 -9.45 11.15
N TRP A 110 -8.76 -10.21 11.24
CA TRP A 110 -7.51 -9.79 11.90
C TRP A 110 -6.97 -8.48 11.35
N TYR A 111 -7.07 -8.24 10.04
CA TYR A 111 -6.63 -6.96 9.46
C TYR A 111 -7.42 -5.77 9.98
N PHE A 112 -8.72 -5.93 10.25
CA PHE A 112 -9.58 -4.88 10.77
C PHE A 112 -9.39 -4.65 12.27
N THR A 113 -9.21 -5.73 13.05
CA THR A 113 -9.18 -5.65 14.51
C THR A 113 -7.78 -5.51 15.10
N VAL A 114 -6.75 -6.06 14.45
CA VAL A 114 -5.37 -6.10 14.95
C VAL A 114 -4.43 -5.38 13.99
N GLY A 115 -4.51 -5.71 12.70
CA GLY A 115 -3.60 -5.18 11.67
C GLY A 115 -3.64 -3.66 11.56
N LEU A 116 -4.83 -3.10 11.30
CA LEU A 116 -5.00 -1.66 11.11
C LEU A 116 -4.70 -0.86 12.39
N PRO A 117 -5.17 -1.26 13.60
CA PRO A 117 -4.77 -0.59 14.82
C PRO A 117 -3.28 -0.63 15.11
N ALA A 118 -2.61 -1.77 14.89
CA ALA A 118 -1.18 -1.88 15.12
C ALA A 118 -0.35 -1.01 14.17
N VAL A 119 -0.77 -0.93 12.90
CA VAL A 119 -0.04 -0.16 11.87
C VAL A 119 -0.27 1.35 12.02
N LEU A 120 -1.48 1.79 12.37
CA LEU A 120 -1.78 3.21 12.55
C LEU A 120 -1.44 3.72 13.96
N GLY A 121 -1.45 2.85 14.97
CA GLY A 121 -1.23 3.21 16.37
C GLY A 121 -2.09 4.41 16.80
N LEU A 122 -1.44 5.44 17.35
CA LEU A 122 -2.12 6.66 17.80
C LEU A 122 -2.80 7.45 16.65
N GLN A 123 -2.40 7.23 15.39
CA GLN A 123 -3.01 7.87 14.22
C GLN A 123 -4.40 7.33 13.90
N MET A 124 -4.89 6.30 14.60
CA MET A 124 -6.28 5.84 14.50
C MET A 124 -7.29 6.97 14.78
N VAL A 125 -7.00 7.86 15.73
CA VAL A 125 -7.90 8.96 16.09
C VAL A 125 -8.17 9.89 14.89
N PRO A 126 -7.15 10.52 14.26
CA PRO A 126 -7.37 11.32 13.07
C PRO A 126 -7.86 10.48 11.88
N PHE A 127 -7.51 9.19 11.79
CA PHE A 127 -8.02 8.30 10.74
C PHE A 127 -9.55 8.19 10.76
N PHE A 128 -10.16 7.85 11.90
CA PHE A 128 -11.61 7.72 12.01
C PHE A 128 -12.36 9.05 11.77
N LEU A 129 -11.78 10.17 12.18
CA LEU A 129 -12.30 11.51 11.85
C LEU A 129 -12.22 11.80 10.35
N GLY A 130 -11.19 11.27 9.69
CA GLY A 130 -10.94 11.38 8.26
C GLY A 130 -11.86 10.52 7.40
N ILE A 131 -12.34 9.37 7.90
CA ILE A 131 -13.28 8.50 7.17
C ILE A 131 -14.58 9.24 6.80
N ARG A 132 -15.04 10.13 7.69
CA ARG A 132 -16.22 10.97 7.45
C ARG A 132 -15.98 12.04 6.36
N ALA A 133 -14.75 12.17 5.85
CA ALA A 133 -14.45 13.07 4.75
C ALA A 133 -14.98 12.55 3.43
N ASN A 134 -15.90 13.31 2.85
CA ASN A 134 -16.36 13.07 1.49
C ASN A 134 -15.23 13.03 0.44
N ARG A 135 -14.17 13.82 0.63
CA ARG A 135 -13.00 13.84 -0.27
C ARG A 135 -12.16 12.56 -0.19
N CYS A 136 -12.25 11.80 0.91
CA CYS A 136 -11.45 10.61 1.16
C CYS A 136 -12.19 9.30 0.89
N ARG A 137 -13.47 9.33 0.47
CA ARG A 137 -14.27 8.11 0.25
C ARG A 137 -13.59 7.12 -0.69
N LEU A 138 -12.95 7.59 -1.75
CA LEU A 138 -12.20 6.74 -2.67
C LEU A 138 -10.99 6.09 -1.98
N LEU A 139 -10.21 6.88 -1.22
CA LEU A 139 -9.04 6.38 -0.49
C LEU A 139 -9.43 5.32 0.55
N VAL A 140 -10.49 5.60 1.32
CA VAL A 140 -11.07 4.66 2.28
C VAL A 140 -11.58 3.40 1.57
N GLY A 141 -12.23 3.55 0.42
CA GLY A 141 -12.67 2.41 -0.40
C GLY A 141 -11.52 1.53 -0.85
N VAL A 142 -10.39 2.11 -1.30
CA VAL A 142 -9.18 1.37 -1.67
C VAL A 142 -8.55 0.67 -0.46
N ILE A 143 -8.51 1.33 0.70
CA ILE A 143 -8.00 0.74 1.95
C ILE A 143 -8.85 -0.48 2.35
N ILE A 144 -10.18 -0.34 2.36
CA ILE A 144 -11.10 -1.43 2.69
C ILE A 144 -10.96 -2.57 1.68
N TRP A 145 -10.91 -2.27 0.38
CA TRP A 145 -10.70 -3.27 -0.68
C TRP A 145 -9.42 -4.08 -0.46
N HIS A 146 -8.31 -3.40 -0.16
CA HIS A 146 -7.03 -4.04 0.09
C HIS A 146 -7.09 -4.96 1.30
N MET A 147 -7.68 -4.50 2.41
CA MET A 147 -7.85 -5.30 3.62
C MET A 147 -8.77 -6.50 3.41
N LEU A 148 -9.87 -6.35 2.68
CA LEU A 148 -10.77 -7.46 2.34
C LEU A 148 -10.07 -8.51 1.50
N THR A 149 -9.30 -8.09 0.49
CA THR A 149 -8.56 -9.02 -0.37
C THR A 149 -7.50 -9.79 0.43
N LEU A 150 -6.77 -9.12 1.32
CA LEU A 150 -5.81 -9.78 2.20
C LEU A 150 -6.47 -10.67 3.26
N SER A 151 -7.73 -10.41 3.62
CA SER A 151 -8.48 -11.22 4.59
C SER A 151 -8.78 -12.63 4.08
N LEU A 152 -8.74 -12.83 2.76
CA LEU A 152 -8.89 -14.13 2.10
C LEU A 152 -7.66 -15.03 2.28
N VAL A 153 -6.50 -14.45 2.65
CA VAL A 153 -5.27 -15.20 2.86
C VAL A 153 -5.20 -15.71 4.31
N SER A 154 -4.89 -17.00 4.48
CA SER A 154 -4.79 -17.65 5.79
C SER A 154 -3.72 -16.98 6.67
N HIS A 155 -2.53 -16.80 6.09
CA HIS A 155 -1.39 -16.14 6.73
C HIS A 155 -1.50 -14.62 6.66
N LYS A 156 -1.29 -13.96 7.81
CA LYS A 156 -1.47 -12.52 7.93
C LYS A 156 -0.27 -11.88 8.61
N GLU A 157 0.21 -10.80 8.01
CA GLU A 157 1.34 -10.04 8.52
C GLU A 157 1.08 -8.53 8.39
N PHE A 158 1.64 -7.74 9.31
CA PHE A 158 1.54 -6.29 9.29
C PHE A 158 2.18 -5.67 8.04
N ARG A 159 3.25 -6.28 7.50
CA ARG A 159 3.98 -5.75 6.34
C ARG A 159 3.13 -5.66 5.07
N PHE A 160 2.07 -6.47 4.95
CA PHE A 160 1.15 -6.40 3.81
C PHE A 160 0.25 -5.17 3.81
N LEU A 161 0.16 -4.45 4.94
CA LEU A 161 -0.54 -3.17 5.05
C LEU A 161 0.36 -1.95 4.73
N LEU A 162 1.69 -2.12 4.62
CA LEU A 162 2.59 -1.00 4.32
C LEU A 162 2.22 -0.21 3.05
N PRO A 163 1.78 -0.85 1.94
CA PRO A 163 1.36 -0.11 0.76
C PRO A 163 0.22 0.88 1.06
N ILE A 164 -0.76 0.52 1.90
CA ILE A 164 -1.93 1.38 2.17
C ILE A 164 -1.65 2.49 3.18
N LEU A 165 -0.52 2.44 3.89
CA LEU A 165 -0.12 3.42 4.88
C LEU A 165 -0.14 4.88 4.36
N PRO A 166 0.47 5.23 3.21
CA PRO A 166 0.39 6.58 2.66
C PRO A 166 -1.05 7.03 2.38
N LEU A 167 -1.92 6.14 1.89
CA LEU A 167 -3.33 6.46 1.68
C LEU A 167 -4.03 6.75 3.01
N ALA A 168 -3.75 5.94 4.03
CA ALA A 168 -4.28 6.13 5.37
C ALA A 168 -3.79 7.46 5.97
N MET A 169 -2.53 7.87 5.74
CA MET A 169 -2.01 9.16 6.18
C MET A 169 -2.76 10.35 5.55
N CYS A 170 -3.12 10.25 4.27
CA CYS A 170 -3.96 11.27 3.63
C CYS A 170 -5.35 11.37 4.29
N VAL A 171 -5.94 10.23 4.69
CA VAL A 171 -7.20 10.20 5.45
C VAL A 171 -7.02 10.84 6.83
N CYS A 172 -5.94 10.51 7.55
CA CYS A 172 -5.60 11.13 8.83
C CYS A 172 -5.47 12.65 8.72
N GLY A 173 -4.77 13.15 7.69
CA GLY A 173 -4.64 14.59 7.44
C GLY A 173 -5.99 15.27 7.22
N ALA A 174 -6.90 14.63 6.48
CA ALA A 174 -8.26 15.13 6.30
C ALA A 174 -9.11 15.10 7.58
N GLY A 175 -8.83 14.18 8.51
CA GLY A 175 -9.43 14.14 9.84
C GLY A 175 -8.92 15.26 10.74
N MET A 176 -7.60 15.49 10.75
CA MET A 176 -6.96 16.55 11.51
C MET A 176 -7.42 17.95 11.05
N ALA A 177 -7.65 18.13 9.74
CA ALA A 177 -8.18 19.37 9.17
C ALA A 177 -9.62 19.71 9.61
N ARG A 178 -10.37 18.77 10.20
CA ARG A 178 -11.70 19.05 10.77
C ARG A 178 -11.66 19.56 12.19
N LEU A 179 -10.55 19.38 12.89
CA LEU A 179 -10.44 19.77 14.28
C LEU A 179 -10.15 21.28 14.39
N PRO A 180 -10.69 21.96 15.41
CA PRO A 180 -10.23 23.30 15.76
C PRO A 180 -8.71 23.31 16.00
N LYS A 181 -8.05 24.41 15.64
CA LYS A 181 -6.58 24.53 15.58
C LYS A 181 -5.89 24.06 16.87
N LEU A 182 -6.43 24.41 18.04
CA LEU A 182 -5.89 23.99 19.33
C LEU A 182 -5.85 22.46 19.48
N TYR A 183 -6.95 21.79 19.20
CA TYR A 183 -7.04 20.32 19.32
C TYR A 183 -6.20 19.62 18.26
N ALA A 184 -6.10 20.18 17.05
CA ALA A 184 -5.19 19.68 16.02
C ALA A 184 -3.72 19.78 16.45
N MET A 185 -3.31 20.89 17.08
CA MET A 185 -1.96 21.07 17.61
C MET A 185 -1.67 20.14 18.79
N ILE A 186 -2.61 19.98 19.72
CA ILE A 186 -2.48 19.04 20.84
C ILE A 186 -2.31 17.62 20.31
N LEU A 187 -3.17 17.20 19.37
CA LEU A 187 -3.07 15.88 18.76
C LEU A 187 -1.74 15.69 18.03
N ALA A 188 -1.30 16.68 17.24
CA ALA A 188 -0.01 16.62 16.56
C ALA A 188 1.18 16.50 17.54
N ALA A 189 1.15 17.22 18.66
CA ALA A 189 2.15 17.09 19.71
C ALA A 189 2.15 15.69 20.33
N VAL A 190 0.98 15.14 20.67
CA VAL A 190 0.83 13.78 21.21
C VAL A 190 1.34 12.73 20.22
N LEU A 191 1.00 12.85 18.93
CA LEU A 191 1.51 11.94 17.90
C LEU A 191 3.03 12.04 17.77
N THR A 192 3.59 13.25 17.79
CA THR A 192 5.03 13.47 17.66
C THR A 192 5.77 12.86 18.84
N ILE A 193 5.32 13.11 20.07
CA ILE A 193 5.90 12.53 21.29
C ILE A 193 5.70 11.01 21.34
N GLY A 194 4.58 10.50 20.83
CA GLY A 194 4.28 9.07 20.81
C GLY A 194 5.09 8.27 19.79
N PHE A 195 5.44 8.85 18.64
CA PHE A 195 6.15 8.13 17.57
C PHE A 195 7.65 8.46 17.48
N PHE A 196 8.06 9.71 17.73
CA PHE A 196 9.43 10.14 17.47
C PHE A 196 10.47 9.50 18.41
N PRO A 197 10.29 9.47 19.74
CA PRO A 197 11.23 8.81 20.64
C PRO A 197 11.35 7.30 20.41
N PRO A 198 10.25 6.52 20.26
CA PRO A 198 10.36 5.12 19.89
C PRO A 198 11.04 4.92 18.53
N ALA A 199 10.76 5.75 17.53
CA ALA A 199 11.42 5.66 16.24
C ALA A 199 12.94 5.86 16.34
N LEU A 200 13.40 6.83 17.15
CA LEU A 200 14.83 7.04 17.40
C LEU A 200 15.45 5.85 18.14
N TYR A 201 14.77 5.32 19.16
CA TYR A 201 15.24 4.16 19.92
C TYR A 201 15.34 2.91 19.04
N PHE A 202 14.28 2.61 18.27
CA PHE A 202 14.25 1.44 17.40
C PHE A 202 15.18 1.56 16.19
N GLY A 203 15.38 2.78 15.67
CA GLY A 203 16.31 3.02 14.56
C GLY A 203 17.78 3.12 14.97
N SER A 204 18.07 3.45 16.24
CA SER A 204 19.43 3.74 16.68
C SER A 204 19.93 2.85 17.82
N VAL A 205 19.11 2.05 18.49
CA VAL A 205 19.59 1.27 19.65
C VAL A 205 19.12 -0.17 19.53
N HIS A 206 17.83 -0.37 19.26
CA HIS A 206 17.28 -1.69 19.09
C HIS A 206 17.91 -2.41 17.88
N GLN A 207 18.28 -3.68 18.06
CA GLN A 207 18.90 -4.54 17.04
C GLN A 207 20.27 -4.08 16.49
N ARG A 208 20.95 -3.11 17.13
CA ARG A 208 22.33 -2.74 16.76
C ARG A 208 23.37 -3.85 16.96
N GLY A 209 23.12 -4.79 17.86
CA GLY A 209 24.08 -5.86 18.17
C GLY A 209 24.51 -6.72 16.96
N GLN A 210 23.65 -6.90 15.95
CA GLN A 210 24.05 -7.60 14.72
C GLN A 210 24.98 -6.75 13.84
N VAL A 211 24.84 -5.43 13.87
CA VAL A 211 25.69 -4.49 13.12
C VAL A 211 27.05 -4.34 13.81
N ASP A 212 27.06 -4.30 15.14
CA ASP A 212 28.28 -4.12 15.93
C ASP A 212 29.25 -5.31 15.78
N VAL A 213 28.73 -6.51 15.48
CA VAL A 213 29.54 -7.74 15.31
C VAL A 213 30.07 -7.90 13.87
N ILE A 214 29.56 -7.16 12.88
CA ILE A 214 30.06 -7.23 11.49
C ILE A 214 31.54 -6.81 11.40
N PHE A 215 31.99 -5.90 12.26
CA PHE A 215 33.40 -5.47 12.29
C PHE A 215 34.32 -6.43 13.06
N LEU A 216 33.77 -7.48 13.69
CA LEU A 216 34.52 -8.52 14.40
C LEU A 216 34.68 -9.82 13.57
N LEU A 217 34.10 -9.86 12.37
CA LEU A 217 34.24 -10.92 11.37
C LEU A 217 35.16 -10.47 10.23
#